data_AF-I6NI60-F1
#
_entry.id   AF-I6NI60-F1
#
_cell.length_a   1.000
_cell.length_b   1.000
_cell.length_c   1.000
_cell.angle_alpha   90.00
_cell.angle_beta   90.00
_cell.angle_gamma   90.00
#
_symmetry.space_group_name_H-M   'P 1'
#
loop_
_entity.id
_entity.type
_entity.pdbx_description
1 polymer ?
#
loop_
_entity_poly.entity_id
_entity_poly.type
_entity_poly.pdbx_seq_one_letter_code
_entity_poly.pdbx_strand_id
1 'polypeptide(L)' 'MKTAIVKAQKAGVKGIKVQIAGRLNGAEIARTEWVREGQVPLHTLKANIDYCSYTATLYGILGIKVWVNL' A
#
# COMPACT_ATOMS: atom_id res chain seq x y z
N MET A 1 -6.25 5.92 2.27
CA MET A 1 -5.85 5.04 1.14
C MET A 1 -6.45 5.48 -0.19
N LYS A 2 -7.78 5.65 -0.31
CA LYS A 2 -8.48 6.00 -1.57
C LYS A 2 -7.86 7.19 -2.34
N THR A 3 -7.53 8.28 -1.66
CA THR A 3 -6.90 9.46 -2.29
C THR A 3 -5.55 9.16 -2.92
N ALA A 4 -4.73 8.30 -2.30
CA ALA A 4 -3.42 7.91 -2.83
C ALA A 4 -3.56 7.07 -4.11
N ILE A 5 -4.55 6.17 -4.14
CA ILE A 5 -4.87 5.34 -5.32
C ILE A 5 -5.32 6.23 -6.48
N VAL A 6 -6.23 7.16 -6.24
CA VAL A 6 -6.70 8.09 -7.28
C VAL A 6 -5.55 8.94 -7.84
N LYS A 7 -4.64 9.41 -6.97
CA LYS A 7 -3.43 10.13 -7.42
C LYS A 7 -2.52 9.25 -8.27
N ALA A 8 -2.29 8.00 -7.86
CA ALA A 8 -1.46 7.07 -8.62
C ALA A 8 -2.07 6.73 -9.99
N GLN A 9 -3.38 6.49 -10.06
CA GLN A 9 -4.09 6.28 -11.33
C GLN A 9 -3.96 7.49 -12.26
N LYS A 10 -4.09 8.71 -11.72
CA LYS A 10 -3.88 9.96 -12.50
C LYS A 10 -2.45 10.11 -12.99
N ALA A 11 -1.47 9.55 -12.29
CA ALA A 11 -0.07 9.50 -12.72
C ALA A 11 0.20 8.41 -13.78
N GLY A 12 -0.81 7.64 -14.19
CA GLY A 12 -0.69 6.67 -15.28
C GLY A 12 -0.10 5.31 -14.89
N VAL A 13 -0.04 4.97 -13.60
CA VAL A 13 0.49 3.67 -13.17
C VAL A 13 -0.49 2.54 -13.55
N LYS A 14 0.04 1.38 -13.95
CA LYS A 14 -0.76 0.19 -14.34
C LYS A 14 -1.42 -0.49 -13.15
N GLY A 15 -0.85 -0.34 -11.96
CA GLY A 15 -1.47 -0.83 -10.74
C GLY A 15 -0.76 -0.36 -9.49
N ILE A 16 -1.51 -0.34 -8.39
CA ILE A 16 -1.02 0.04 -7.08
C ILE A 16 -1.61 -0.89 -6.02
N LYS A 17 -0.79 -1.30 -5.05
CA LYS A 17 -1.23 -1.97 -3.83
C LYS A 17 -0.73 -1.16 -2.65
N VAL A 18 -1.62 -0.82 -1.73
CA VAL A 18 -1.28 -0.17 -0.45
C VAL A 18 -1.73 -1.09 0.67
N GLN A 19 -0.83 -1.40 1.59
CA GLN A 19 -1.11 -2.18 2.79
C GLN A 19 -0.70 -1.39 4.02
N ILE A 20 -1.56 -1.36 5.04
CA ILE A 20 -1.28 -0.74 6.33
C ILE A 20 -1.55 -1.78 7.42
N ALA A 21 -0.59 -1.96 8.31
CA ALA A 21 -0.66 -2.90 9.42
C ALA A 21 -0.41 -2.19 10.75
N GLY A 22 -1.17 -2.56 11.78
CA GLY A 22 -0.99 -2.08 13.15
C GLY A 22 -2.34 -1.79 13.83
N ARG A 23 -2.32 -0.97 14.87
CA ARG A 23 -3.51 -0.57 15.63
C ARG A 23 -4.33 0.49 14.88
N LEU A 24 -5.05 0.04 13.85
CA LEU A 24 -5.81 0.93 12.97
C LEU A 24 -6.89 1.67 13.76
N ASN A 25 -6.98 2.98 13.58
CA ASN A 25 -7.91 3.86 14.30
C ASN A 25 -7.85 3.73 15.84
N GLY A 26 -6.69 3.37 16.40
CA GLY A 26 -6.51 3.23 17.84
C GLY A 26 -7.10 1.96 18.45
N ALA A 27 -7.57 1.01 17.64
CA ALA A 27 -8.09 -0.27 18.11
C ALA A 27 -7.09 -1.01 19.01
N GLU A 28 -7.57 -1.74 20.02
CA GLU A 28 -6.71 -2.57 20.88
C GLU A 28 -6.00 -3.68 20.09
N ILE A 29 -6.70 -4.29 19.14
CA ILE A 29 -6.19 -5.40 18.34
C ILE A 29 -5.62 -4.87 17.02
N ALA A 30 -4.36 -5.20 16.74
CA ALA A 30 -3.73 -4.85 15.48
C ALA A 30 -4.35 -5.62 14.31
N ARG A 31 -4.56 -4.92 13.19
CA ARG A 31 -5.08 -5.48 11.95
C ARG A 31 -4.24 -5.04 10.76
N THR A 32 -4.38 -5.79 9.68
CA THR A 32 -3.78 -5.45 8.39
C THR A 32 -4.87 -5.22 7.38
N GLU A 33 -4.95 -4.01 6.85
CA GLU A 33 -5.85 -3.65 5.76
C GLU A 33 -5.03 -3.36 4.51
N TRP A 34 -5.56 -3.76 3.36
CA TRP A 34 -4.93 -3.47 2.09
C TRP A 34 -5.98 -3.17 1.02
N VAL A 35 -5.58 -2.35 0.07
CA VAL A 35 -6.36 -2.04 -1.12
C VAL A 35 -5.45 -2.19 -2.33
N ARG A 36 -5.96 -2.83 -3.39
CA ARG A 36 -5.28 -2.99 -4.66
C ARG A 36 -6.17 -2.47 -5.76
N GLU A 37 -5.58 -1.74 -6.69
CA GLU A 37 -6.23 -1.22 -7.89
C GLU A 37 -5.33 -1.52 -9.10
N GLY A 38 -5.91 -2.00 -10.20
CA GLY A 38 -5.15 -2.41 -11.38
C GLY A 38 -4.31 -3.69 -11.20
N GLN A 39 -3.29 -3.86 -12.04
CA GLN A 39 -2.45 -5.06 -12.06
C GLN A 39 -1.17 -4.88 -11.24
N VAL A 40 -0.95 -5.76 -10.26
CA VAL A 40 0.28 -5.79 -9.45
C VAL A 40 0.80 -7.24 -9.39
N PRO A 41 1.56 -7.69 -10.40
CA PRO A 41 1.98 -9.08 -10.52
C PRO A 41 3.21 -9.41 -9.66
N LEU A 42 2.99 -9.75 -8.39
CA LEU A 42 4.07 -10.00 -7.42
C LEU A 42 4.89 -11.28 -7.68
N HIS A 43 4.41 -12.19 -8.53
CA HIS A 43 5.11 -13.44 -8.87
C HIS A 43 5.89 -13.32 -10.19
N THR A 44 5.71 -12.24 -10.95
CA THR A 44 6.35 -12.07 -12.26
C THR A 44 7.67 -11.32 -12.09
N LEU A 45 8.80 -12.02 -12.12
CA LEU A 45 10.13 -11.42 -11.91
C LEU A 45 10.50 -10.34 -12.93
N LYS A 46 9.96 -10.41 -14.15
CA LYS A 46 10.17 -9.40 -15.21
C LYS A 46 9.33 -8.13 -15.01
N ALA A 47 8.34 -8.15 -14.11
CA ALA A 47 7.49 -6.98 -13.89
C ALA A 47 8.29 -5.87 -13.21
N ASN A 48 8.16 -4.64 -13.74
CA ASN A 48 8.78 -3.47 -13.13
C ASN A 48 7.91 -2.97 -11.99
N ILE A 49 8.26 -3.36 -10.75
CA ILE A 49 7.48 -3.02 -9.55
C ILE A 49 8.36 -2.26 -8.59
N ASP A 50 7.97 -1.03 -8.29
CA ASP A 50 8.56 -0.24 -7.22
C ASP A 50 7.90 -0.60 -5.89
N TYR A 51 8.72 -0.88 -4.88
CA TYR A 51 8.29 -1.19 -3.53
C TYR A 51 8.86 -0.19 -2.53
N CYS A 52 8.03 0.28 -1.60
CA CYS A 52 8.47 1.11 -0.49
C CYS A 52 7.77 0.68 0.81
N SER A 53 8.51 0.74 1.91
CA SER A 53 8.01 0.55 3.27
C SER A 53 8.31 1.76 4.14
N TYR A 54 7.32 2.19 4.91
CA TYR A 54 7.46 3.29 5.84
C TYR A 54 6.77 2.98 7.17
N THR A 55 7.23 3.59 8.25
CA THR A 55 6.63 3.44 9.58
C THR A 55 6.10 4.78 10.08
N ALA A 56 4.89 4.78 10.61
CA ALA A 56 4.25 5.97 11.17
C ALA A 56 3.82 5.71 12.62
N THR A 57 3.94 6.70 13.49
CA THR A 57 3.62 6.58 14.92
C THR A 57 2.52 7.55 15.32
N LEU A 58 1.26 7.10 15.33
CA LEU A 58 0.13 7.88 15.84
C LEU A 58 -0.46 7.27 17.12
N TYR A 59 -0.66 5.95 17.13
CA TYR A 59 -1.21 5.18 18.26
C TYR A 59 -0.40 3.89 18.50
N GLY A 60 0.93 4.00 18.36
CA GLY A 60 1.85 2.87 18.19
C GLY A 60 2.41 2.81 16.76
N ILE A 61 3.18 1.78 16.45
CA ILE A 61 3.84 1.63 15.14
C ILE A 61 2.81 1.14 14.11
N LEU A 62 2.58 1.94 13.07
CA LEU A 62 1.87 1.58 11.86
C LEU A 62 2.88 1.28 10.76
N GLY A 63 2.85 0.06 10.22
CA GLY A 63 3.64 -0.33 9.05
C GLY A 63 2.87 -0.06 7.77
N ILE A 64 3.43 0.75 6.88
CA ILE A 64 2.86 1.07 5.57
C ILE A 64 3.75 0.42 4.50
N LYS A 65 3.14 -0.37 3.62
CA LYS A 65 3.81 -1.02 2.49
C LYS A 65 3.09 -0.65 1.20
N VAL A 66 3.82 -0.19 0.20
CA VAL A 66 3.28 0.25 -1.09
C VAL A 66 4.01 -0.46 -2.22
N TRP A 67 3.25 -0.97 -3.19
CA TRP A 67 3.76 -1.50 -4.45
C TRP A 67 3.15 -0.71 -5.60
N VAL A 68 3.96 -0.29 -6.56
CA VAL A 68 3.54 0.43 -7.76
C VAL A 68 4.06 -0.32 -8.98
N ASN A 69 3.16 -0.62 -9.92
CA ASN A 69 3.51 -1.19 -11.22
C ASN A 69 3.42 -0.08 -12.27
N LEU A 70 4.55 0.25 -12.88
CA LEU A 70 4.70 1.30 -13.89
C LEU A 70 4.30 0.81 -15.29
#